data_AF-A0A2A9N9E6-F1
#
_entry.id   AF-A0A2A9N9E6-F1
#
_cell.length_a   1.000
_cell.length_b   1.000
_cell.length_c   1.000
_cell.angle_alpha   90.00
_cell.angle_beta   90.00
_cell.angle_gamma   90.00
#
_symmetry.space_group_name_H-M   'P 1'
#
loop_
_entity.id
_entity.type
_entity.pdbx_description
1 polymer ?
#
loop_
_entity_poly.entity_id
_entity_poly.type
_entity_poly.pdbx_seq_one_letter_code
_entity_poly.pdbx_strand_id
1 'polypeptide(L)'
;ASLDHGSFSVERFSRWLRAICTIILARNTAADRLKAIGYIEQAANVMESTHDSDEPYPTDERQWLLGTAYNTGVECLHASSLDEAKRWFEVATVICKFVPGGKDRAAKISETYAHLLSRYGKKQA
;
A
#
# COMPACT_ATOMS: atom_id res chain seq x y z
N ALA A 1 -16.62 -25.67 13.92
CA ALA A 1 -15.88 -24.59 14.62
C ALA A 1 -16.70 -23.32 14.48
N SER A 2 -17.59 -23.12 15.46
CA SER A 2 -18.52 -21.99 15.50
C SER A 2 -17.78 -20.73 15.90
N LEU A 3 -18.19 -19.62 15.30
CA LEU A 3 -17.62 -18.29 15.38
C LEU A 3 -17.37 -17.85 16.84
N ASP A 4 -16.11 -17.76 17.22
CA ASP A 4 -15.70 -16.89 18.32
C ASP A 4 -15.84 -15.45 17.80
N HIS A 5 -17.01 -14.86 18.04
CA HIS A 5 -17.37 -13.52 17.58
C HIS A 5 -16.64 -12.40 18.34
N GLY A 6 -15.81 -12.74 19.34
CA GLY A 6 -15.16 -11.78 20.24
C GLY A 6 -13.71 -11.42 19.93
N SER A 7 -13.00 -12.19 19.10
CA SER A 7 -11.59 -11.94 18.79
C SER A 7 -11.39 -11.38 17.38
N PHE A 8 -10.82 -10.18 17.28
CA PHE A 8 -10.38 -9.60 16.02
C PHE A 8 -9.18 -10.40 15.50
N SER A 9 -9.38 -11.18 14.43
CA SER A 9 -8.28 -11.89 13.77
C SER A 9 -7.65 -11.02 12.69
N VAL A 10 -6.35 -10.76 12.85
CA VAL A 10 -5.54 -10.00 11.90
C VAL A 10 -5.46 -10.73 10.56
N GLU A 11 -5.38 -12.06 10.60
CA GLU A 11 -5.38 -12.87 9.39
C GLU A 11 -6.67 -12.67 8.59
N ARG A 12 -7.84 -12.83 9.21
CA ARG A 12 -9.13 -12.66 8.50
C ARG A 12 -9.31 -11.24 7.98
N PHE A 13 -8.93 -10.24 8.78
CA PHE A 13 -8.94 -8.85 8.37
C PHE A 13 -8.06 -8.62 7.13
N SER A 14 -6.84 -9.15 7.11
CA SER A 14 -5.91 -8.97 5.99
C SER A 14 -6.43 -9.56 4.68
N ARG A 15 -7.04 -10.77 4.72
CA ARG A 15 -7.63 -11.41 3.55
C ARG A 15 -8.84 -10.64 3.02
N TRP A 16 -9.70 -10.17 3.93
CA TRP A 16 -10.85 -9.35 3.57
C TRP A 16 -10.41 -8.01 2.95
N LEU A 17 -9.39 -7.37 3.53
CA LEU A 17 -8.83 -6.11 3.04
C LEU A 17 -8.25 -6.25 1.64
N ARG A 18 -7.50 -7.34 1.37
CA ARG A 18 -7.01 -7.64 0.03
C ARG A 18 -8.15 -7.77 -0.98
N ALA A 19 -9.21 -8.50 -0.62
CA ALA A 19 -10.36 -8.71 -1.50
C ALA A 19 -11.05 -7.38 -1.84
N ILE A 20 -11.32 -6.53 -0.84
CA ILE A 20 -11.99 -5.25 -1.10
C ILE A 20 -11.12 -4.29 -1.90
N CYS A 21 -9.82 -4.20 -1.61
CA CYS A 21 -8.88 -3.40 -2.38
C CYS A 21 -8.80 -3.89 -3.84
N THR A 22 -8.77 -5.21 -4.06
CA THR A 22 -8.75 -5.79 -5.41
C THR A 22 -10.00 -5.42 -6.21
N ILE A 23 -11.18 -5.51 -5.60
CA ILE A 23 -12.45 -5.15 -6.24
C ILE A 23 -12.51 -3.67 -6.57
N ILE A 24 -12.08 -2.81 -5.64
CA ILE A 24 -12.08 -1.36 -5.83
C ILE A 24 -11.10 -0.97 -6.93
N LEU A 25 -9.86 -1.48 -6.88
CA LEU A 25 -8.81 -1.14 -7.83
C LEU A 25 -9.10 -1.67 -9.24
N ALA A 26 -9.89 -2.73 -9.40
CA ALA A 26 -10.32 -3.21 -10.71
C ALA A 26 -11.10 -2.16 -11.53
N ARG A 27 -11.76 -1.20 -10.87
CA ARG A 27 -12.47 -0.09 -11.53
C ARG A 27 -11.55 1.07 -11.90
N ASN A 28 -10.45 1.23 -11.17
CA ASN A 28 -9.36 2.19 -11.36
C ASN A 28 -9.78 3.65 -11.66
N THR A 29 -10.89 4.13 -11.10
CA THR A 29 -11.18 5.57 -11.10
C THR A 29 -10.38 6.29 -10.01
N ALA A 30 -10.22 7.61 -10.10
CA ALA A 30 -9.54 8.39 -9.05
C ALA A 30 -10.22 8.23 -7.67
N ALA A 31 -11.56 8.19 -7.64
CA ALA A 31 -12.32 7.97 -6.41
C ALA A 31 -12.10 6.56 -5.83
N ASP A 32 -12.01 5.55 -6.70
CA ASP A 32 -11.72 4.18 -6.28
C ASP A 32 -10.30 4.06 -5.71
N ARG A 33 -9.29 4.64 -6.37
CA ARG A 33 -7.92 4.68 -5.86
C ARG A 33 -7.82 5.40 -4.52
N LEU A 34 -8.49 6.54 -4.37
CA LEU A 34 -8.55 7.28 -3.10
C LEU A 34 -9.20 6.45 -1.98
N LYS A 35 -10.20 5.64 -2.30
CA LYS A 35 -10.81 4.73 -1.32
C LYS A 35 -9.87 3.58 -0.98
N ALA A 36 -9.22 2.98 -1.97
CA ALA A 36 -8.29 1.88 -1.78
C ALA A 36 -7.08 2.26 -0.93
N ILE A 37 -6.49 3.45 -1.15
CA ILE A 37 -5.33 3.89 -0.36
C ILE A 37 -5.70 4.08 1.12
N GLY A 38 -6.92 4.54 1.42
CA GLY A 38 -7.41 4.64 2.81
C GLY A 38 -7.47 3.28 3.52
N TYR A 39 -7.83 2.20 2.82
CA TYR A 39 -7.74 0.84 3.39
C TYR A 39 -6.30 0.39 3.58
N ILE A 40 -5.41 0.71 2.64
CA ILE A 40 -4.00 0.33 2.74
C ILE A 40 -3.31 1.07 3.89
N GLU A 41 -3.66 2.34 4.13
CA GLU A 41 -3.23 3.11 5.31
C GLU A 41 -3.74 2.47 6.62
N GLN A 42 -4.99 1.98 6.65
CA GLN A 42 -5.49 1.21 7.80
C GLN A 42 -4.71 -0.08 8.01
N ALA A 43 -4.36 -0.80 6.94
CA ALA A 43 -3.52 -2.00 7.04
C ALA A 43 -2.15 -1.67 7.64
N ALA A 44 -1.52 -0.56 7.24
CA ALA A 44 -0.26 -0.11 7.82
C ALA A 44 -0.38 0.21 9.32
N ASN A 45 -1.50 0.81 9.76
CA ASN A 45 -1.76 1.04 11.18
C ASN A 45 -1.91 -0.28 11.96
N VAL A 46 -2.60 -1.28 11.39
CA VAL A 46 -2.71 -2.61 12.01
C VAL A 46 -1.35 -3.31 12.06
N MET A 47 -0.50 -3.17 11.04
CA MET A 47 0.87 -3.70 11.06
C MET A 47 1.69 -3.12 12.21
N GLU A 48 1.61 -1.80 12.43
CA GLU A 48 2.28 -1.14 13.55
C GLU A 48 1.76 -1.66 14.90
N SER A 49 0.44 -1.74 15.08
CA SER A 49 -0.15 -2.19 16.35
C SER A 49 0.05 -3.67 16.65
N THR A 50 0.39 -4.49 15.65
CA THR A 50 0.56 -5.95 15.78
C THR A 50 2.00 -6.40 15.54
N HIS A 51 2.95 -5.48 15.40
CA HIS A 51 4.33 -5.80 15.00
C HIS A 51 5.01 -6.82 15.92
N ASP A 52 4.85 -6.62 17.24
CA ASP A 52 5.46 -7.43 18.29
C ASP A 52 4.46 -8.41 18.95
N SER A 53 3.30 -8.67 18.31
CA SER A 53 2.30 -9.60 18.82
C SER A 53 2.54 -11.03 18.31
N ASP A 54 1.87 -12.01 18.94
CA ASP A 54 1.86 -13.40 18.49
C ASP A 54 1.04 -13.62 17.20
N GLU A 55 0.24 -12.64 16.79
CA GLU A 55 -0.55 -12.65 15.55
C GLU A 55 -0.20 -11.41 14.69
N PRO A 56 1.04 -11.33 14.17
CA PRO A 56 1.46 -10.18 13.38
C PRO A 56 0.81 -10.25 11.98
N TYR A 57 0.70 -9.10 11.31
CA TYR A 57 0.12 -9.04 9.97
C TYR A 57 0.78 -10.06 9.00
N PRO A 58 0.05 -10.85 8.20
CA PRO A 58 0.65 -11.90 7.37
C PRO A 58 1.68 -11.36 6.35
N THR A 59 2.83 -12.02 6.24
CA THR A 59 3.95 -11.53 5.41
C THR A 59 3.62 -11.42 3.93
N ASP A 60 2.89 -12.39 3.38
CA ASP A 60 2.42 -12.39 2.00
C ASP A 60 1.47 -11.21 1.72
N GLU A 61 0.64 -10.85 2.69
CA GLU A 61 -0.24 -9.68 2.59
C GLU A 61 0.54 -8.37 2.67
N ARG A 62 1.56 -8.25 3.52
CA ARG A 62 2.46 -7.08 3.53
C ARG A 62 3.15 -6.88 2.19
N GLN A 63 3.65 -7.96 1.59
CA GLN A 63 4.30 -7.93 0.28
C GLN A 63 3.32 -7.54 -0.83
N TRP A 64 2.09 -8.04 -0.77
CA TRP A 64 1.06 -7.67 -1.72
C TRP A 64 0.68 -6.19 -1.58
N LEU A 65 0.46 -5.70 -0.36
CA LEU A 65 0.16 -4.29 -0.10
C LEU A 65 1.25 -3.37 -0.63
N LEU A 66 2.52 -3.73 -0.39
CA LEU A 66 3.67 -3.00 -0.94
C LEU A 66 3.65 -2.97 -2.47
N GLY A 67 3.47 -4.13 -3.11
CA GLY A 67 3.43 -4.23 -4.57
C GLY A 67 2.27 -3.42 -5.16
N THR A 68 1.08 -3.54 -4.57
CA THR A 68 -0.12 -2.81 -4.98
C THR A 68 0.10 -1.30 -4.85
N ALA A 69 0.61 -0.82 -3.71
CA ALA A 69 0.83 0.60 -3.49
C ALA A 69 1.88 1.17 -4.46
N TYR A 70 3.01 0.47 -4.64
CA TYR A 70 4.05 0.89 -5.57
C TYR A 70 3.56 0.94 -7.02
N ASN A 71 2.91 -0.14 -7.49
CA ASN A 71 2.44 -0.22 -8.88
C ASN A 71 1.37 0.83 -9.17
N THR A 72 0.42 1.03 -8.25
CA THR A 72 -0.60 2.07 -8.40
C THR A 72 0.04 3.47 -8.41
N GLY A 73 1.08 3.70 -7.60
CA GLY A 73 1.85 4.95 -7.63
C GLY A 73 2.53 5.20 -8.99
N VAL A 74 3.11 4.15 -9.59
CA VAL A 74 3.69 4.22 -10.95
C VAL A 74 2.63 4.52 -12.00
N GLU A 75 1.46 3.88 -11.94
CA GLU A 75 0.33 4.15 -12.85
C GLU A 75 -0.15 5.61 -12.74
N CYS A 76 -0.38 6.10 -11.53
CA CYS A 76 -0.77 7.50 -11.29
C CYS A 76 0.27 8.48 -11.84
N LEU A 77 1.56 8.16 -11.69
CA LEU A 77 2.64 9.01 -12.19
C LEU A 77 2.68 9.04 -13.71
N HIS A 78 2.52 7.89 -14.37
CA HIS A 78 2.39 7.84 -15.83
C HIS A 78 1.16 8.60 -16.34
N ALA A 79 0.06 8.60 -15.57
CA ALA A 79 -1.13 9.40 -15.83
C ALA A 79 -0.98 10.90 -15.47
N SER A 80 0.17 11.34 -14.98
CA SER A 80 0.43 12.71 -14.48
C SER A 80 -0.45 13.14 -13.29
N SER A 81 -1.05 12.18 -12.57
CA SER A 81 -1.72 12.40 -11.28
C SER A 81 -0.68 12.46 -10.16
N LEU A 82 0.08 13.56 -10.09
CA LEU A 82 1.27 13.66 -9.23
C LEU A 82 0.94 13.56 -7.73
N ASP A 83 -0.15 14.17 -7.28
CA ASP A 83 -0.57 14.12 -5.87
C ASP A 83 -0.98 12.70 -5.46
N GLU A 84 -1.71 12.00 -6.33
CA GLU A 84 -2.06 10.59 -6.10
C GLU A 84 -0.80 9.72 -6.05
N ALA A 85 0.09 9.88 -7.03
CA ALA A 85 1.33 9.12 -7.12
C ALA A 85 2.18 9.29 -5.86
N LYS A 86 2.33 10.54 -5.38
CA LYS A 86 3.06 10.85 -4.15
C LYS A 86 2.50 10.07 -2.97
N ARG A 87 1.19 10.12 -2.73
CA ARG A 87 0.55 9.45 -1.59
C ARG A 87 0.74 7.92 -1.66
N TRP A 88 0.64 7.34 -2.86
CA TRP A 88 0.88 5.93 -3.09
C TRP A 88 2.33 5.50 -2.79
N PHE A 89 3.32 6.31 -3.18
CA PHE A 89 4.72 6.05 -2.84
C PHE A 89 5.03 6.25 -1.35
N GLU A 90 4.38 7.21 -0.70
CA GLU A 90 4.51 7.43 0.75
C GLU A 90 4.01 6.21 1.54
N VAL A 91 2.80 5.70 1.24
CA VAL A 91 2.29 4.51 1.93
C VAL A 91 3.10 3.25 1.60
N ALA A 92 3.58 3.11 0.36
CA ALA A 92 4.50 2.02 -0.01
C ALA A 92 5.81 2.07 0.81
N THR A 93 6.34 3.27 1.05
CA THR A 93 7.53 3.49 1.89
C THR A 93 7.26 3.16 3.36
N VAL A 94 6.08 3.47 3.89
CA VAL A 94 5.67 3.06 5.24
C VAL A 94 5.65 1.52 5.34
N ILE A 95 5.02 0.83 4.38
CA ILE A 95 4.93 -0.63 4.38
C ILE A 95 6.30 -1.31 4.31
N CYS A 96 7.30 -0.65 3.70
CA CYS A 96 8.66 -1.19 3.64
C CYS A 96 9.23 -1.54 5.02
N LYS A 97 8.84 -0.83 6.08
CA LYS A 97 9.28 -1.13 7.46
C LYS A 97 8.91 -2.54 7.91
N PHE A 98 7.84 -3.11 7.34
CA PHE A 98 7.24 -4.37 7.78
C PHE A 98 7.54 -5.55 6.86
N VAL A 99 8.33 -5.38 5.80
CA VAL A 99 8.71 -6.47 4.88
C VAL A 99 10.21 -6.79 4.95
N PRO A 100 10.61 -8.05 4.69
CA PRO A 100 12.01 -8.42 4.56
C PRO A 100 12.72 -7.60 3.46
N GLY A 101 13.92 -7.08 3.77
CA GLY A 101 14.66 -6.20 2.86
C GLY A 101 14.04 -4.80 2.70
N GLY A 102 13.22 -4.38 3.67
CA GLY A 102 12.50 -3.11 3.65
C GLY A 102 13.33 -1.88 3.34
N LYS A 103 14.53 -1.77 3.92
CA LYS A 103 15.43 -0.63 3.70
C LYS A 103 15.84 -0.48 2.23
N ASP A 104 16.25 -1.57 1.60
CA ASP A 104 16.66 -1.57 0.18
C ASP A 104 15.47 -1.28 -0.74
N ARG A 105 14.28 -1.82 -0.40
CA ARG A 105 13.04 -1.53 -1.11
C ARG A 105 12.64 -0.07 -1.01
N ALA A 106 12.71 0.53 0.18
CA ALA A 106 12.40 1.95 0.40
C ALA A 106 13.37 2.87 -0.38
N ALA A 107 14.66 2.52 -0.42
CA ALA A 107 15.64 3.23 -1.23
C ALA A 107 15.28 3.18 -2.72
N LYS A 108 14.93 2.01 -3.24
CA LYS A 108 14.50 1.83 -4.64
C LYS A 108 13.21 2.59 -4.97
N ILE A 109 12.24 2.63 -4.05
CA ILE A 109 11.01 3.43 -4.22
C ILE A 109 11.36 4.91 -4.33
N SER A 110 12.22 5.39 -3.44
CA SER A 110 12.66 6.79 -3.42
C SER A 110 13.42 7.18 -4.70
N GLU A 111 14.31 6.32 -5.19
CA GLU A 111 15.00 6.50 -6.47
C GLU A 111 14.04 6.52 -7.65
N THR A 112 13.10 5.57 -7.71
CA THR A 112 12.07 5.52 -8.76
C THR A 112 11.24 6.80 -8.76
N TYR A 113 10.80 7.25 -7.59
CA TYR A 113 10.00 8.46 -7.43
C TYR A 113 10.77 9.71 -7.89
N ALA A 114 12.03 9.86 -7.45
CA ALA A 114 12.88 10.98 -7.85
C ALA A 114 13.14 11.01 -9.37
N HIS A 115 13.48 9.86 -9.96
CA HIS A 115 13.69 9.75 -11.40
C HIS A 115 12.43 10.10 -12.19
N LEU A 116 11.28 9.55 -11.82
CA LEU A 116 10.02 9.84 -12.50
C LEU A 116 9.60 11.31 -12.31
N LEU A 117 9.70 11.89 -11.11
CA LEU A 117 9.45 13.32 -10.89
C LEU A 117 10.31 14.21 -11.78
N SER A 118 11.60 13.89 -11.97
CA SER A 118 12.49 14.67 -12.84
C SER A 118 12.02 14.71 -14.30
N ARG A 119 11.31 13.66 -14.75
CA ARG A 119 10.79 13.52 -16.12
C ARG A 119 9.45 14.23 -16.32
N TYR A 120 8.59 14.25 -15.30
CA TYR A 120 7.24 14.81 -15.39
C TYR A 120 7.13 16.22 -14.81
N GLY A 121 7.96 16.61 -13.83
CA GLY A 121 8.01 17.95 -13.26
C GLY A 121 8.52 19.04 -14.21
N LYS A 122 9.28 18.66 -15.25
CA LYS A 122 9.70 19.58 -16.32
C LYS A 122 8.61 19.86 -17.37
N LYS A 123 7.51 19.11 -17.36
CA LYS A 123 6.45 19.23 -18.38
C LYS A 123 5.35 20.26 -18.04
N GLN A 124 5.50 20.98 -16.93
CA GLN A 124 4.53 21.97 -16.42
C GLN A 124 5.14 23.38 -16.18
N ALA A 125 6.33 23.66 -16.71
CA ALA A 125 6.92 25.00 -16.68
C ALA A 125 6.76 25.71 -18.03
#